data_AF-A0A524N088-F1
#
_entry.id   AF-A0A524N088-F1
#
_cell.length_a   1.000
_cell.length_b   1.000
_cell.length_c   1.000
_cell.angle_alpha   90.00
_cell.angle_beta   90.00
_cell.angle_gamma   90.00
#
_symmetry.space_group_name_H-M   'P 1'
#
loop_
_entity.id
_entity.type
_entity.pdbx_description
1 polymer ?
#
loop_
_entity_poly.entity_id
_entity_poly.type
_entity_poly.pdbx_seq_one_letter_code
_entity_poly.pdbx_strand_id
1 'polypeptide(L)' 'MKRVSQTTPFAKDVKRMRKRGKDLDGLKAVVSDLANGKTLDRDCHVEPDWVLIYTADAQSLRLERTGAHSDLFKT' A
#
# COMPACT_ATOMS: atom_id res chain seq x y z
N MET A 1 -9.92 10.36 -11.08
CA MET A 1 -9.40 9.58 -9.92
C MET A 1 -10.09 8.24 -9.89
N LYS A 2 -9.33 7.17 -9.71
CA LYS A 2 -9.87 5.81 -9.54
C LYS A 2 -10.63 5.71 -8.22
N ARG A 3 -11.66 4.87 -8.16
CA ARG A 3 -12.37 4.55 -6.91
C ARG A 3 -11.44 3.75 -6.00
N VAL A 4 -10.99 4.36 -4.90
CA VAL A 4 -10.10 3.71 -3.95
C VAL A 4 -10.91 2.92 -2.93
N SER A 5 -10.52 1.67 -2.69
CA SER A 5 -11.07 0.81 -1.65
C SER A 5 -9.94 0.07 -0.94
N GLN A 6 -10.20 -0.38 0.29
CA GLN A 6 -9.21 -1.08 1.11
C GLN A 6 -9.84 -2.29 1.80
N THR A 7 -9.02 -3.29 2.09
CA THR A 7 -9.46 -4.46 2.85
C THR A 7 -9.31 -4.25 4.36
N THR A 8 -10.01 -5.09 5.13
CA THR A 8 -9.85 -5.13 6.59
C THR A 8 -8.42 -5.50 7.01
N PRO A 9 -7.73 -6.49 6.37
CA PRO A 9 -6.30 -6.74 6.59
C PRO A 9 -5.42 -5.51 6.36
N PHE A 10 -5.60 -4.78 5.24
CA PHE A 10 -4.85 -3.57 4.97
C PHE A 10 -4.96 -2.54 6.11
N ALA A 11 -6.17 -2.28 6.58
CA ALA A 11 -6.39 -1.33 7.68
C ALA A 11 -5.70 -1.77 8.98
N LYS A 12 -5.61 -3.08 9.25
CA LYS A 12 -4.87 -3.63 10.40
C LYS A 12 -3.36 -3.48 10.22
N ASP A 13 -2.87 -3.71 9.02
CA ASP A 13 -1.46 -3.56 8.69
C ASP A 13 -0.99 -2.10 8.81
N VAL A 14 -1.77 -1.13 8.32
CA VAL A 14 -1.49 0.31 8.49
C VAL A 14 -1.36 0.67 9.97
N LYS A 15 -2.28 0.18 10.82
CA LYS A 15 -2.19 0.37 12.27
C LYS A 15 -0.93 -0.24 12.87
N ARG A 16 -0.51 -1.41 12.39
CA ARG A 16 0.73 -2.07 12.82
C ARG A 16 1.96 -1.24 12.44
N MET A 17 2.03 -0.76 11.20
CA MET A 17 3.14 0.06 10.71
C MET A 17 3.23 1.39 11.46
N ARG A 18 2.10 2.06 11.68
CA ARG A 18 2.04 3.26 12.52
C ARG A 18 2.54 3.00 13.95
N LYS A 19 2.16 1.86 14.55
CA LYS A 19 2.64 1.48 15.90
C LYS A 19 4.16 1.24 15.94
N ARG A 20 4.78 0.87 14.82
CA ARG A 20 6.24 0.71 14.67
C ARG A 20 6.97 2.04 14.41
N GLY A 21 6.28 3.18 14.45
CA GLY A 21 6.86 4.50 14.24
C GLY A 21 7.14 4.84 12.77
N LYS A 22 6.59 4.07 11.83
CA LYS A 22 6.70 4.39 10.39
C LYS A 22 5.79 5.56 10.04
N ASP A 23 6.30 6.45 9.20
CA ASP A 23 5.55 7.59 8.70
C ASP A 23 4.58 7.17 7.59
N LEU A 24 3.30 7.47 7.77
CA LEU A 24 2.27 7.11 6.81
C LEU A 24 2.25 8.02 5.57
N ASP A 25 2.99 9.13 5.58
CA ASP A 25 2.95 10.10 4.50
C ASP A 25 3.50 9.54 3.18
N GLY A 26 4.55 8.71 3.26
CA GLY A 26 5.03 7.94 2.10
C GLY A 26 3.95 7.02 1.52
N LEU A 27 3.22 6.31 2.38
CA LEU A 27 2.14 5.42 1.95
C LEU A 27 1.00 6.22 1.29
N LYS A 28 0.62 7.36 1.86
CA LYS A 28 -0.42 8.23 1.28
C LYS A 28 -0.01 8.78 -0.08
N ALA A 29 1.25 9.18 -0.25
CA ALA A 29 1.76 9.67 -1.52
C ALA A 29 1.64 8.61 -2.62
N VAL A 30 2.10 7.38 -2.35
CA VAL A 30 1.99 6.26 -3.29
C VAL A 30 0.53 5.94 -3.63
N VAL A 31 -0.37 5.89 -2.64
CA VAL A 31 -1.80 5.63 -2.88
C VAL A 31 -2.44 6.75 -3.73
N SER A 32 -2.07 8.01 -3.47
CA SER A 32 -2.57 9.15 -4.23
C SER A 32 -2.10 9.11 -5.68
N ASP A 33 -0.84 8.79 -5.91
CA ASP A 33 -0.27 8.60 -7.24
C ASP A 33 -1.00 7.49 -8.02
N LEU A 34 -1.20 6.32 -7.39
CA LEU A 34 -1.93 5.21 -7.98
C LEU A 34 -3.40 5.57 -8.27
N ALA A 35 -4.05 6.32 -7.38
CA ALA A 35 -5.42 6.78 -7.56
C ALA A 35 -5.56 7.81 -8.71
N ASN A 36 -4.49 8.54 -9.01
CA ASN A 36 -4.41 9.45 -10.15
C ASN A 36 -4.06 8.75 -11.47
N GLY A 37 -3.85 7.43 -11.46
CA GLY A 37 -3.56 6.66 -12.65
C GLY A 37 -2.09 6.64 -13.04
N LYS A 38 -1.19 7.04 -12.12
CA LYS A 38 0.25 6.83 -12.31
C LYS A 38 0.53 5.34 -12.34
N THR A 39 1.12 4.86 -13.43
CA THR A 39 1.65 3.51 -13.52
C THR A 39 2.98 3.48 -12.77
N LEU A 40 3.01 2.80 -11.64
CA LEU A 40 4.27 2.51 -10.94
C LEU A 40 4.76 1.14 -11.43
N ASP A 41 6.07 1.04 -11.72
CA ASP A 41 6.70 -0.24 -12.02
C ASP A 41 6.49 -1.23 -10.88
N ARG A 42 6.62 -2.53 -11.21
CA ARG A 42 6.06 -3.69 -10.48
C ARG A 42 6.35 -3.77 -8.97
N ASP A 43 7.31 -3.00 -8.46
CA ASP A 43 7.71 -2.98 -7.05
C ASP A 43 7.37 -1.63 -6.40
N CYS A 44 6.15 -1.49 -5.87
CA CYS A 44 5.73 -0.31 -5.10
C CYS A 44 6.28 -0.37 -3.67
N HIS A 45 7.53 0.06 -3.51
CA HIS A 45 8.18 0.22 -2.22
C HIS A 45 7.87 1.61 -1.65
N VAL A 46 7.21 1.65 -0.49
CA VAL A 46 7.04 2.88 0.30
C VAL A 46 8.37 3.24 0.97
N GLU A 47 9.11 2.23 1.41
CA GLU A 47 10.47 2.28 1.92
C GLU A 47 11.21 0.97 1.52
N PRO A 48 12.55 0.87 1.67
CA PRO A 48 13.29 -0.33 1.31
C PRO A 48 12.76 -1.64 1.93
N ASP A 49 12.18 -1.57 3.14
CA ASP A 49 11.51 -2.68 3.81
C ASP A 49 10.04 -2.36 4.13
N TRP A 50 9.34 -1.70 3.20
CA TRP A 50 7.90 -1.48 3.32
C TRP A 50 7.21 -1.55 1.96
N VAL A 51 6.41 -2.59 1.79
CA VAL A 51 5.73 -2.91 0.53
C VAL A 51 4.23 -2.60 0.63
N LEU A 52 3.67 -2.16 -0.49
CA LEU A 52 2.22 -2.06 -0.71
C LEU A 52 1.78 -3.11 -1.73
N ILE A 53 0.86 -3.99 -1.34
CA ILE A 53 0.20 -4.96 -2.23
C ILE A 53 -1.17 -4.40 -2.60
N TYR A 54 -1.42 -4.26 -3.89
CA TYR A 54 -2.65 -3.69 -4.42
C TYR A 54 -3.08 -4.35 -5.72
N THR A 55 -4.36 -4.24 -6.04
CA THR A 55 -4.94 -4.57 -7.34
C THR A 55 -5.50 -3.29 -7.94
N ALA A 56 -5.19 -2.99 -9.19
CA ALA A 56 -5.71 -1.82 -9.88
C ALA A 56 -6.25 -2.19 -11.26
N ASP A 57 -7.39 -1.61 -11.61
CA ASP A 57 -7.96 -1.66 -12.96
C ASP A 57 -8.13 -0.24 -13.52
N ALA A 58 -8.86 -0.09 -14.63
CA ALA A 58 -9.07 1.22 -15.27
C ALA A 58 -9.83 2.22 -14.37
N GLN A 59 -10.73 1.75 -13.52
CA GLN A 59 -11.66 2.57 -12.73
C GLN A 59 -11.46 2.43 -11.21
N SER A 60 -10.82 1.35 -10.74
CA SER A 60 -10.71 1.03 -9.32
C SER A 60 -9.27 0.76 -8.88
N LEU A 61 -8.99 1.10 -7.62
CA LEU A 61 -7.76 0.77 -6.91
C LEU A 61 -8.14 0.10 -5.58
N ARG A 62 -7.67 -1.13 -5.38
CA ARG A 62 -7.94 -1.93 -4.19
C ARG A 62 -6.66 -2.20 -3.42
N LEU A 63 -6.59 -1.67 -2.21
CA LEU A 63 -5.45 -1.84 -1.31
C LEU A 63 -5.62 -3.15 -0.53
N GLU A 64 -4.76 -4.14 -0.83
CA GLU A 64 -4.90 -5.50 -0.30
C GLU A 64 -4.15 -5.68 1.01
N ARG A 65 -2.85 -5.37 1.04
CA ARG A 65 -1.96 -5.53 2.21
C ARG A 65 -0.84 -4.50 2.19
N THR A 66 -0.27 -4.21 3.35
CA THR A 66 0.97 -3.42 3.43
C THR A 66 1.82 -3.87 4.61
N GLY A 67 3.11 -3.62 4.59
CA GLY A 67 3.99 -3.98 5.70
C GLY A 67 5.42 -4.25 5.26
N ALA A 68 6.25 -4.65 6.21
CA ALA A 68 7.61 -5.10 5.91
C ALA A 68 7.60 -6.42 5.15
N HIS A 69 8.69 -6.74 4.44
CA HIS A 69 8.79 -8.02 3.73
C HIS A 69 8.57 -9.19 4.69
N SER A 70 9.10 -9.09 5.92
CA SER A 70 8.95 -10.09 6.99
C SER A 70 7.50 -10.31 7.47
N ASP A 71 6.59 -9.36 7.29
CA ASP A 71 5.18 -9.50 7.65
C ASP A 71 4.32 -10.06 6.50
N LEU A 72 4.75 -9.84 5.27
CA LEU A 72 4.00 -10.16 4.05
C LEU A 72 4.43 -11.48 3.43
N PHE A 73 5.72 -11.82 3.53
CA PHE A 73 6.34 -13.00 2.95
C PHE A 73 7.05 -13.77 4.07
N LYS A 74 6.27 -14.42 4.94
CA LYS A 74 6.81 -15.43 5.83
C LYS A 74 6.92 -16.75 5.09
N THR A 75 8.14 -17.29 5.02
CA THR A 75 8.39 -18.72 4.81
C THR A 75 8.06 -19.51 6.07
#